data_AF-A0A0J7L8S1-F1
#
_entry.id   AF-A0A0J7L8S1-F1
#
_cell.length_a   1.000
_cell.length_b   1.000
_cell.length_c   1.000
_cell.angle_alpha   90.00
_cell.angle_beta   90.00
_cell.angle_gamma   90.00
#
_symmetry.space_group_name_H-M   'P 1'
#
loop_
_entity.id
_entity.type
_entity.pdbx_description
1 polymer ?
#
loop_
_entity_poly.entity_id
_entity_poly.type
_entity_poly.pdbx_seq_one_letter_code
_entity_poly.pdbx_strand_id
1 'polypeptide(L)' 'MKREAEAGAMTGSGGPTSPHKRYRQGDDELRLLIPSKVAGSIIGKGGQNITKLRSQ' A
#
# COMPACT_ATOMS: atom_id res chain seq x y z
N MET A 1 -44.17 -30.17 -21.25
CA MET A 1 -42.90 -29.41 -21.30
C MET A 1 -42.55 -29.10 -19.85
N LYS A 2 -41.91 -29.98 -19.05
CA LYS A 2 -40.48 -30.37 -18.97
C LYS A 2 -39.48 -29.20 -18.91
N ARG A 3 -38.62 -29.28 -17.87
CA ARG A 3 -37.33 -28.62 -17.57
C ARG A 3 -37.38 -27.46 -16.57
N GLU A 4 -36.55 -27.38 -15.55
CA GLU A 4 -35.72 -28.34 -14.80
C GLU A 4 -35.13 -27.53 -13.63
N ALA A 5 -34.99 -28.16 -12.46
CA ALA A 5 -34.18 -27.62 -11.38
C ALA A 5 -32.70 -27.66 -11.82
N GLU A 6 -31.92 -26.63 -11.49
CA GLU A 6 -30.49 -26.85 -11.31
C GLU A 6 -30.04 -26.33 -9.94
N ALA A 7 -29.43 -27.28 -9.23
CA ALA A 7 -28.73 -27.08 -7.99
C ALA A 7 -27.31 -26.57 -8.27
N GLY A 8 -26.77 -25.85 -7.30
CA GLY A 8 -25.35 -25.96 -6.94
C GLY A 8 -24.38 -25.06 -7.69
N ALA A 9 -23.79 -24.11 -6.95
CA ALA A 9 -22.35 -24.14 -6.70
C ALA A 9 -22.02 -23.13 -5.59
N MET A 10 -21.77 -23.65 -4.40
CA MET A 10 -20.82 -23.03 -3.50
C MET A 10 -19.47 -22.99 -4.20
N THR A 11 -18.90 -21.81 -4.41
CA THR A 11 -17.45 -21.67 -4.58
C THR A 11 -16.96 -20.61 -3.61
N GLY A 12 -16.67 -21.06 -2.39
CA GLY A 12 -15.69 -20.37 -1.57
C GLY A 12 -14.38 -20.32 -2.33
N SER A 13 -13.88 -19.12 -2.59
CA SER A 13 -12.49 -18.91 -2.99
C SER A 13 -11.76 -18.27 -1.81
N GLY A 14 -11.49 -19.11 -0.81
CA GLY A 14 -10.34 -18.89 0.05
C GLY A 14 -9.08 -19.07 -0.79
N GLY A 15 -8.47 -17.94 -1.17
CA GLY A 15 -7.11 -17.88 -1.71
C GLY A 15 -6.24 -17.04 -0.78
N PRO A 16 -4.97 -17.41 -0.55
CA PRO A 16 -4.13 -16.75 0.45
C PRO A 16 -3.92 -15.30 0.02
N THR A 17 -4.43 -14.35 0.81
CA THR A 17 -4.07 -12.94 0.67
C THR A 17 -2.62 -12.78 1.09
N SER A 18 -1.71 -13.17 0.21
CA SER A 18 -0.35 -12.68 0.22
C SER A 18 -0.46 -11.16 0.34
N PRO A 19 0.28 -10.49 1.24
CA PRO A 19 0.30 -9.04 1.31
C PRO A 19 1.15 -8.52 0.14
N HIS A 20 0.77 -8.85 -1.09
CA HIS A 20 1.24 -8.15 -2.26
C HIS A 20 0.58 -6.79 -2.19
N LYS A 21 1.37 -5.85 -1.66
CA LYS A 21 1.12 -4.42 -1.61
C LYS A 21 0.61 -4.01 -3.00
N ARG A 22 -0.72 -3.90 -3.14
CA ARG A 22 -1.35 -3.43 -4.37
C ARG A 22 -0.75 -2.06 -4.63
N TYR A 23 0.08 -1.94 -5.65
CA TYR A 23 0.65 -0.67 -6.09
C TYR A 23 -0.55 0.18 -6.53
N ARG A 24 -1.00 1.06 -5.62
CA ARG A 24 -2.06 2.01 -5.91
C ARG A 24 -1.47 3.01 -6.90
N GLN A 25 -1.86 2.86 -8.15
CA GLN A 25 -1.54 3.81 -9.20
C GLN A 25 -2.21 5.14 -8.83
N GLY A 26 -1.44 6.10 -8.33
CA GLY A 26 -1.97 7.38 -7.86
C GLY A 26 -1.02 8.18 -6.97
N ASP A 27 -0.15 7.50 -6.21
CA ASP A 27 0.86 8.17 -5.38
C ASP A 27 2.23 7.54 -5.67
N ASP A 28 3.13 8.30 -6.29
CA ASP A 28 4.55 7.91 -6.40
C ASP A 28 5.19 7.98 -5.00
N GLU A 29 4.98 6.93 -4.21
CA GLU A 29 5.48 6.82 -2.85
C GLU A 29 6.84 6.10 -2.83
N LEU A 30 7.90 6.82 -2.49
CA LEU A 30 9.22 6.26 -2.25
C LEU A 30 9.43 5.97 -0.75
N ARG A 31 9.72 4.70 -0.41
CA ARG A 31 10.10 4.28 0.95
C ARG A 31 11.57 3.86 0.97
N LEU A 32 12.34 4.47 1.85
CA LEU A 32 13.77 4.24 2.00
C LEU A 32 14.10 3.93 3.46
N LEU A 33 15.04 3.03 3.70
CA LEU A 33 15.60 2.80 5.02
C LEU A 33 16.72 3.79 5.28
N ILE A 34 16.69 4.42 6.45
CA ILE A 34 17.75 5.34 6.89
C ILE A 34 18.24 4.94 8.29
N PRO A 35 19.55 5.08 8.57
CA PRO A 35 20.06 4.97 9.93
C PRO A 35 19.40 5.99 10.86
N SER A 36 19.03 5.60 12.07
CA SER A 36 18.37 6.50 13.04
C SER A 36 19.18 7.78 13.32
N LYS A 37 20.52 7.66 13.29
CA LYS A 37 21.44 8.79 13.50
C LYS A 37 21.30 9.93 12.47
N VAL A 38 20.83 9.65 11.25
CA VAL A 38 20.69 10.68 10.19
C VAL A 38 19.25 11.21 10.04
N ALA A 39 18.28 10.63 10.73
CA ALA A 39 16.88 11.06 10.64
C ALA A 39 16.69 12.52 11.10
N GLY A 40 17.38 12.91 12.17
CA GLY A 40 17.32 14.29 12.69
C GLY A 40 17.80 15.34 11.68
N SER A 41 18.87 15.05 10.93
CA SER A 41 19.35 15.96 9.87
C SER A 41 18.39 16.07 8.69
N ILE A 42 17.66 15.00 8.36
CA ILE A 42 16.66 15.02 7.28
C ILE A 42 15.45 15.88 7.68
N ILE A 43 14.98 15.76 8.93
CA ILE A 43 13.88 16.57 9.46
C ILE A 43 14.29 18.05 9.57
N GLY A 44 15.49 18.30 10.11
CA GLY A 44 16.02 19.64 10.40
C GLY A 44 15.45 20.25 11.68
N LYS A 45 16.12 21.28 12.21
CA LYS A 45 15.69 21.99 13.43
C LYS A 45 14.30 22.59 13.21
N GLY A 46 13.33 22.25 14.05
CA GLY A 46 11.94 22.73 13.91
C GLY A 46 11.23 22.29 12.63
N GLY A 47 11.72 21.25 11.93
CA GLY A 47 11.10 20.75 10.69
C GLY A 47 11.44 21.55 9.42
N GLN A 48 12.36 22.51 9.49
CA GLN A 48 12.68 23.41 8.37
C GLN A 48 13.09 22.66 7.10
N ASN A 49 13.86 21.57 7.21
CA ASN A 49 14.39 20.86 6.05
C ASN A 49 13.35 19.97 5.38
N ILE A 50 12.53 19.26 6.16
CA ILE A 50 11.44 18.44 5.59
C ILE A 50 10.35 19.30 4.95
N THR A 51 10.07 20.49 5.49
CA THR A 51 9.14 21.44 4.87
C THR A 51 9.67 21.91 3.52
N LYS A 52 10.96 22.29 3.46
CA LYS A 52 11.61 22.66 2.19
C LYS A 52 11.53 21.53 1.16
N LEU A 53 11.85 20.30 1.56
CA LEU A 53 11.81 19.11 0.69
C LEU A 53 10.42 18.82 0.11
N ARG A 54 9.33 19.17 0.82
CA ARG A 54 7.95 18.98 0.35
C ARG A 54 7.44 20.11 -0.55
N SER A 55 8.04 21.30 -0.45
CA SER A 55 7.63 22.49 -1.20
C SER A 55 8.37 22.69 -2.53
N GLN A 56 9.44 21.91 -2.76
CA GLN A 56 10.18 21.88 -4.01
C GLN A 56 9.56 20.84 -4.93
#